data_AF-A0A5K1CYY6-F1
#
_entry.id   AF-A0A5K1CYY6-F1
#
_cell.length_a   1.000
_cell.length_b   1.000
_cell.length_c   1.000
_cell.angle_alpha   90.00
_cell.angle_beta   90.00
_cell.angle_gamma   90.00
#
_symmetry.space_group_name_H-M   'P 1'
#
loop_
_entity.id
_entity.type
_entity.pdbx_description
1 polymer ?
#
loop_
_entity_poly.entity_id
_entity_poly.type
_entity_poly.pdbx_seq_one_letter_code
_entity_poly.pdbx_strand_id
1 'polypeptide(L)' 'VKEIFNFSQDDLTTEDVFILNCHTELYVWIGQHAKFRSKESAFSIAK' A
#
# COMPACT_ATOMS: atom_id res chain seq x y z
N VAL A 1 -1.36 -2.64 -9.89
CA VAL A 1 -0.28 -2.30 -8.93
C VAL A 1 0.74 -1.45 -9.68
N LYS A 2 1.17 -0.33 -9.10
CA LYS A 2 2.17 0.57 -9.68
C LYS A 2 3.26 0.81 -8.65
N GLU A 3 4.52 0.62 -9.04
CA GLU A 3 5.68 0.89 -8.20
C GLU A 3 5.98 2.40 -8.15
N ILE A 4 6.43 2.88 -6.99
CA ILE A 4 6.81 4.27 -6.74
C ILE A 4 8.30 4.29 -6.40
N PHE A 5 9.09 5.00 -7.22
CA PHE A 5 10.52 5.15 -7.03
C PHE A 5 10.84 6.40 -6.22
N ASN A 6 11.90 6.36 -5.41
CA ASN A 6 12.32 7.46 -4.54
C ASN A 6 11.16 7.98 -3.65
N PHE A 7 10.34 7.06 -3.14
CA PHE A 7 9.18 7.38 -2.34
C PHE A 7 9.58 8.07 -1.02
N SER A 8 8.66 8.88 -0.54
CA SER A 8 8.71 9.56 0.74
C SER A 8 7.37 9.39 1.46
N GLN A 9 7.24 9.98 2.65
CA GLN A 9 5.97 9.95 3.38
C GLN A 9 4.86 10.71 2.66
N ASP A 10 5.19 11.74 1.88
CA ASP A 10 4.21 12.59 1.18
C ASP A 10 3.47 11.82 0.06
N ASP A 11 4.00 10.67 -0.36
CA ASP A 11 3.36 9.80 -1.35
C ASP A 11 2.21 8.95 -0.77
N LEU A 12 2.08 8.89 0.56
CA LEU A 12 1.04 8.09 1.24
C LEU A 12 -0.30 8.84 1.32
N THR A 13 -1.08 8.78 0.23
CA THR A 13 -2.38 9.46 0.10
C THR A 13 -3.54 8.69 0.75
N THR A 14 -4.41 9.36 1.49
CA THR A 14 -5.50 8.76 2.30
C THR A 14 -6.53 7.93 1.52
N GLU A 15 -6.55 8.03 0.21
CA GLU A 15 -7.53 7.41 -0.69
C GLU A 15 -7.09 6.03 -1.18
N ASP A 16 -5.83 5.66 -0.99
CA ASP A 16 -5.21 4.48 -1.59
C ASP A 16 -4.65 3.48 -0.55
N VAL A 17 -4.15 2.35 -1.05
CA VAL A 17 -3.47 1.32 -0.25
C VAL A 17 -2.10 1.11 -0.85
N PHE A 18 -1.07 1.15 -0.01
CA PHE A 18 0.32 0.95 -0.43
C PHE A 18 0.91 -0.29 0.23
N ILE A 19 1.82 -0.94 -0.48
CA ILE A 19 2.60 -2.06 0.02
C ILE A 19 4.05 -1.61 0.03
N LEU A 20 4.67 -1.63 1.20
CA LEU A 20 6.10 -1.42 1.36
C LEU A 20 6.76 -2.78 1.53
N ASN A 21 7.60 -3.12 0.55
CA ASN A 21 8.38 -4.35 0.57
C ASN A 21 9.76 -4.08 1.18
N CYS A 22 10.04 -4.66 2.35
CA CYS A 22 11.32 -4.53 3.06
C CYS A 22 12.18 -5.80 2.96
N HIS A 23 11.93 -6.65 1.95
CA HIS A 23 12.51 -7.98 1.70
C HIS A 23 12.21 -9.04 2.76
N THR A 24 12.36 -8.71 4.04
CA THR A 24 12.12 -9.59 5.18
C THR A 24 10.67 -9.54 5.66
N GLU A 25 10.05 -8.38 5.52
CA GLU A 25 8.69 -8.11 5.96
C GLU A 25 7.97 -7.26 4.92
N LEU A 26 6.65 -7.42 4.87
CA LEU A 26 5.75 -6.60 4.07
C LEU A 26 4.90 -5.75 4.99
N TYR A 27 4.88 -4.45 4.75
CA TYR A 27 4.01 -3.52 5.45
C TYR A 27 2.91 -3.05 4.52
N VAL A 28 1.66 -3.08 4.99
CA VAL A 28 0.51 -2.58 4.24
C VAL A 28 0.03 -1.29 4.91
N TRP A 29 0.15 -0.19 4.19
CA TRP A 29 -0.43 1.07 4.61
C TRP A 29 -1.85 1.17 4.05
N ILE A 30 -2.83 1.45 4.91
CA ILE A 30 -4.24 1.55 4.55
C ILE A 30 -4.69 2.99 4.74
N GLY A 31 -4.96 3.68 3.64
CA GLY A 31 -5.51 5.03 3.68
C GLY A 31 -6.88 5.07 4.36
N GLN A 32 -7.12 6.14 5.12
CA GLN A 32 -8.37 6.33 5.88
C GLN A 32 -9.61 6.26 4.98
N HIS A 33 -9.50 6.75 3.76
CA HIS A 33 -10.56 6.81 2.75
C HIS A 33 -10.40 5.73 1.66
N ALA A 34 -9.51 4.76 1.87
CA ALA A 34 -9.26 3.70 0.91
C ALA A 34 -10.49 2.81 0.69
N LYS A 35 -10.79 2.56 -0.59
CA LYS A 35 -11.93 1.72 -1.00
C LYS A 35 -11.74 0.28 -0.54
N PHE A 36 -12.84 -0.37 -0.14
CA PHE A 36 -12.84 -1.76 0.34
C PHE A 36 -12.14 -2.74 -0.63
N ARG A 37 -12.43 -2.63 -1.93
CA ARG A 37 -11.80 -3.46 -2.98
C ARG A 37 -10.28 -3.32 -3.04
N SER A 38 -9.74 -2.12 -2.75
CA SER A 38 -8.30 -1.89 -2.72
C SER A 38 -7.64 -2.59 -1.54
N LYS A 39 -8.34 -2.69 -0.40
CA LYS A 39 -7.88 -3.43 0.78
C LYS A 39 -7.81 -4.93 0.51
N GLU A 40 -8.86 -5.52 -0.07
CA GLU A 40 -8.86 -6.95 -0.44
C GLU A 40 -7.73 -7.30 -1.41
N SER A 41 -7.50 -6.43 -2.40
CA SER A 41 -6.42 -6.60 -3.37
C SER A 41 -5.04 -6.57 -2.71
N ALA A 42 -4.81 -5.67 -1.75
CA ALA A 42 -3.55 -5.59 -1.03
C ALA A 42 -3.31 -6.81 -0.14
N PHE A 43 -4.35 -7.32 0.53
CA PHE A 43 -4.25 -8.58 1.29
C PHE A 43 -3.89 -9.77 0.40
N SER A 44 -4.40 -9.84 -0.83
CA SER A 44 -4.03 -10.91 -1.75
C SER A 44 -2.57 -10.86 -2.19
N ILE A 45 -1.95 -9.67 -2.20
CA ILE A 45 -0.55 -9.49 -2.63
C ILE A 45 0.42 -9.70 -1.46
N ALA A 46 0.01 -9.31 -0.25
CA ALA A 46 0.82 -9.43 0.95
C ALA A 46 0.79 -10.83 1.60
N LYS A 47 0.13 -11.81 0.97
CA LYS A 47 0.07 -13.21 1.39
C LYS A 47 1.21 -14.02 0.78
#